data_AF-A0A1Q4MF96-F1
#
_entry.id   AF-A0A1Q4MF96-F1
#
_cell.length_a   1.000
_cell.length_b   1.000
_cell.length_c   1.000
_cell.angle_alpha   90.00
_cell.angle_beta   90.00
_cell.angle_gamma   90.00
#
_symmetry.space_group_name_H-M   'P 1'
#
loop_
_entity.id
_entity.type
_entity.pdbx_description
1 polymer ?
#
loop_
_entity_poly.entity_id
_entity_poly.type
_entity_poly.pdbx_seq_one_letter_code
_entity_poly.pdbx_strand_id
1 'polypeptide(L)'
;MIEVTTEYHITSSDLDEHPIYKCKGTCKKVWWQENIEQAPFGVQLECPMCGGSLSAAKENLDFKITKFQPGVSLMPGSSARINHVSNLLEEFIPLREKYGWR
;
A
#
# COMPACT_ATOMS: atom_id res chain seq x y z
N MET A 1 -1.81 13.85 4.06
CA MET A 1 -0.85 13.17 3.19
C MET A 1 0.15 12.40 4.04
N ILE A 2 0.17 11.08 3.91
CA ILE A 2 1.24 10.25 4.46
C ILE A 2 2.08 9.64 3.34
N GLU A 3 3.35 9.41 3.64
CA GLU A 3 4.24 8.55 2.87
C GLU A 3 4.69 7.42 3.77
N VAL A 4 4.57 6.21 3.26
CA VAL A 4 4.97 4.97 3.91
C VAL A 4 6.01 4.26 3.06
N THR A 5 7.06 3.81 3.72
CA THR A 5 8.13 3.03 3.11
C THR A 5 8.06 1.60 3.62
N THR A 6 8.11 0.67 2.69
CA THR A 6 8.25 -0.77 2.91
C THR A 6 9.65 -1.19 2.47
N GLU A 7 9.93 -2.50 2.51
CA GLU A 7 11.22 -3.03 2.08
C GLU A 7 11.58 -2.62 0.63
N TYR A 8 10.60 -2.62 -0.29
CA TYR A 8 10.85 -2.38 -1.72
C TYR A 8 10.12 -1.16 -2.30
N HIS A 9 9.08 -0.67 -1.62
CA HIS A 9 8.20 0.36 -2.16
C HIS A 9 8.11 1.57 -1.24
N ILE A 10 8.09 2.75 -1.85
CA ILE A 10 7.61 3.99 -1.22
C ILE A 10 6.21 4.23 -1.75
N THR A 11 5.24 4.35 -0.85
CA THR A 11 3.84 4.60 -1.22
C THR A 11 3.33 5.82 -0.49
N SER A 12 2.65 6.73 -1.18
CA SER A 12 2.03 7.89 -0.60
C SER A 12 0.52 7.84 -0.74
N SER A 13 -0.17 8.37 0.27
CA SER A 13 -1.60 8.64 0.27
C SER A 13 -1.81 10.13 0.49
N ASP A 14 -2.77 10.72 -0.21
CA ASP A 14 -3.18 12.10 0.00
C ASP A 14 -3.85 12.29 1.38
N LEU A 15 -4.42 11.22 1.96
CA LEU A 15 -5.00 11.22 3.30
C LEU A 15 -3.98 10.94 4.40
N ASP A 16 -4.40 11.16 5.63
CA ASP A 16 -3.71 10.76 6.85
C ASP A 16 -4.02 9.31 7.29
N GLU A 17 -4.63 8.52 6.41
CA GLU A 17 -5.02 7.13 6.68
C GLU A 17 -3.86 6.16 6.48
N HIS A 18 -3.70 5.20 7.40
CA HIS A 18 -2.69 4.17 7.30
C HIS A 18 -3.10 3.01 6.38
N PRO A 19 -2.15 2.37 5.68
CA PRO A 19 -2.44 1.15 4.94
C PRO A 19 -2.85 0.04 5.90
N ILE A 20 -3.87 -0.73 5.53
CA ILE A 20 -4.43 -1.80 6.37
C ILE A 20 -3.95 -3.19 5.97
N TYR A 21 -3.47 -3.34 4.73
CA TYR A 21 -3.01 -4.63 4.21
C TYR A 21 -1.54 -4.60 3.82
N LYS A 22 -0.83 -5.69 4.08
CA LYS A 22 0.52 -5.96 3.59
C LYS A 22 0.55 -7.22 2.73
N CYS A 23 1.37 -7.20 1.70
CA CYS A 23 1.69 -8.39 0.92
C CYS A 23 2.70 -9.27 1.64
N LYS A 24 2.34 -10.52 1.89
CA LYS A 24 3.27 -11.54 2.39
C LYS A 24 4.10 -12.18 1.27
N GLY A 25 3.72 -11.96 0.02
CA GLY A 25 4.42 -12.44 -1.16
C GLY A 25 5.76 -11.73 -1.40
N THR A 26 6.17 -11.73 -2.66
CA THR A 26 7.50 -11.27 -3.07
C THR A 26 7.63 -9.76 -3.13
N CYS A 27 6.56 -9.00 -3.39
CA CYS A 27 6.67 -7.53 -3.52
C CYS A 27 6.70 -6.77 -2.19
N LYS A 28 6.28 -7.38 -1.06
CA LYS A 28 6.25 -6.75 0.28
C LYS A 28 5.54 -5.39 0.37
N LYS A 29 4.74 -5.04 -0.64
CA LYS A 29 4.00 -3.80 -0.74
C LYS A 29 2.84 -3.75 0.27
N VAL A 30 2.49 -2.55 0.70
CA VAL A 30 1.30 -2.27 1.51
C VAL A 30 0.18 -1.63 0.69
N TRP A 31 -1.05 -1.80 1.15
CA TRP A 31 -2.27 -1.41 0.45
C TRP A 31 -3.30 -0.82 1.41
N TRP A 32 -4.03 0.18 0.92
CA TRP A 32 -5.20 0.75 1.60
C TRP A 32 -6.44 -0.07 1.27
N GLN A 33 -7.47 0.07 2.10
CA GLN A 33 -8.70 -0.70 1.97
C GLN A 33 -9.35 -0.51 0.59
N GLU A 34 -9.37 0.71 0.09
CA GLU A 34 -9.94 1.08 -1.20
C GLU A 34 -9.18 0.52 -2.41
N ASN A 35 -7.90 0.13 -2.24
CA ASN A 35 -7.11 -0.43 -3.34
C ASN A 35 -7.31 -1.94 -3.50
N ILE A 36 -7.96 -2.60 -2.53
CA ILE A 36 -8.17 -4.04 -2.53
C ILE A 36 -9.64 -4.33 -2.77
N GLU A 37 -9.92 -5.14 -3.79
CA GLU A 37 -11.28 -5.62 -4.03
C GLU A 37 -11.75 -6.45 -2.83
N GLN A 38 -12.93 -6.10 -2.30
CA GLN A 38 -13.49 -6.82 -1.17
C GLN A 38 -13.86 -8.23 -1.59
N ALA A 39 -13.27 -9.22 -0.92
CA ALA A 39 -13.62 -10.62 -1.10
C ALA A 39 -14.70 -11.06 -0.08
N PRO A 40 -15.50 -12.08 -0.41
CA PRO A 40 -16.44 -12.69 0.52
C PRO A 40 -15.77 -13.13 1.83
N PHE A 41 -16.54 -13.18 2.92
CA PHE A 41 -16.03 -13.59 4.23
C PHE A 41 -15.36 -14.97 4.16
N GLY A 42 -14.13 -15.06 4.69
CA GLY A 42 -13.34 -16.29 4.70
C GLY A 42 -12.45 -16.51 3.46
N VAL A 43 -12.53 -15.64 2.44
CA VAL A 43 -11.64 -15.69 1.28
C VAL A 43 -10.34 -14.94 1.58
N GLN A 44 -9.21 -15.59 1.30
CA GLN A 44 -7.89 -15.00 1.43
C GLN A 44 -7.70 -13.92 0.37
N LEU A 45 -7.49 -12.67 0.79
CA LEU A 45 -7.19 -11.57 -0.12
C LEU A 45 -5.82 -11.77 -0.78
N GLU A 46 -5.72 -11.42 -2.06
CA GLU A 46 -4.51 -11.55 -2.88
C GLU A 46 -3.97 -10.18 -3.28
N CYS A 47 -2.65 -10.09 -3.42
CA CYS A 47 -1.96 -8.87 -3.76
C CYS A 47 -2.11 -8.59 -5.26
N PRO A 48 -2.66 -7.42 -5.65
CA PRO A 48 -2.83 -7.09 -7.06
C PRO A 48 -1.52 -7.05 -7.87
N MET A 49 -0.40 -6.76 -7.21
CA MET A 49 0.91 -6.60 -7.85
C MET A 49 1.65 -7.93 -8.09
N CYS A 50 1.57 -8.88 -7.17
CA CYS A 50 2.37 -10.12 -7.26
C CYS A 50 1.56 -11.42 -7.05
N GLY A 51 0.24 -11.34 -6.85
CA GLY A 51 -0.63 -12.48 -6.55
C GLY A 51 -0.39 -13.14 -5.18
N GLY A 52 0.47 -12.57 -4.33
CA GLY A 52 0.76 -13.12 -3.01
C GLY A 52 -0.35 -12.84 -1.99
N SER A 53 -0.46 -13.62 -0.92
CA SER A 53 -1.50 -13.41 0.10
C SER A 53 -1.33 -12.09 0.86
N LEU A 54 -2.44 -11.39 1.09
CA LEU A 54 -2.50 -10.19 1.94
C LEU A 54 -2.78 -10.54 3.40
N SER A 55 -2.32 -9.68 4.30
CA SER A 55 -2.61 -9.77 5.74
C SER A 55 -2.65 -8.39 6.37
N ALA A 56 -3.06 -8.28 7.63
CA ALA A 56 -3.04 -7.01 8.33
C ALA A 56 -1.62 -6.40 8.36
N ALA A 57 -1.51 -5.14 7.97
CA ALA A 57 -0.28 -4.36 8.07
C ALA A 57 -0.09 -3.81 9.48
N LYS A 58 1.15 -3.80 9.98
CA LYS A 58 1.52 -3.17 11.23
C LYS A 58 2.62 -2.14 11.01
N GLU A 59 2.39 -0.92 11.51
CA GLU A 59 3.39 0.13 11.53
C GLU A 59 4.62 -0.32 12.35
N ASN A 60 5.81 0.10 11.92
CA ASN A 60 7.13 -0.26 12.50
C ASN A 60 7.53 -1.74 12.37
N LEU A 61 6.69 -2.58 11.79
CA LEU A 61 7.03 -3.97 11.43
C LEU A 61 7.00 -4.16 9.91
N ASP A 62 5.95 -3.68 9.26
CA ASP A 62 5.67 -3.96 7.85
C ASP A 62 5.83 -2.74 6.95
N PHE A 63 5.64 -1.56 7.53
CA PHE A 63 5.90 -0.28 6.89
C PHE A 63 6.33 0.73 7.94
N LYS A 64 7.01 1.77 7.50
CA LYS A 64 7.38 2.92 8.31
C LYS A 64 6.85 4.19 7.66
N ILE A 65 6.25 5.07 8.45
CA ILE A 65 5.84 6.38 7.98
C ILE A 65 7.10 7.25 7.86
N THR A 66 7.45 7.65 6.65
CA THR A 66 8.64 8.49 6.36
C THR A 66 8.28 9.95 6.26
N LYS A 67 7.04 10.25 5.85
CA LYS A 67 6.52 11.61 5.76
C LYS A 67 5.11 11.64 6.30
N PHE A 68 4.86 12.58 7.20
CA PHE A 68 3.54 12.91 7.66
C PHE A 68 3.33 14.40 7.45
N GLN A 69 2.43 14.76 6.55
CA GLN A 69 1.89 16.11 6.47
C GLN A 69 0.39 16.00 6.74
N PRO A 70 -0.09 16.55 7.87
CA PRO A 70 -1.52 16.59 8.13
C PRO A 70 -2.17 17.28 6.93
N GLY A 71 -3.01 16.52 6.22
CA GLY A 71 -3.73 17.06 5.07
C GLY A 71 -4.68 18.15 5.56
N VAL A 72 -5.07 19.05 4.65
CA VAL A 72 -6.23 19.90 4.88
C VAL A 72 -7.40 18.97 5.20
N SER A 73 -8.08 19.12 6.35
CA SER A 73 -9.24 18.31 6.68
C SER A 73 -10.25 18.38 5.55
N LEU A 74 -10.33 17.32 4.75
CA LEU A 74 -11.36 17.19 3.74
C LEU A 74 -12.68 17.08 4.50
N MET A 75 -13.59 18.03 4.27
CA MET A 75 -14.90 17.98 4.90
C MET A 75 -15.58 16.65 4.53
N PRO A 76 -16.25 15.98 5.48
CA PRO A 76 -17.02 14.78 5.18
C PRO A 76 -18.05 15.11 4.09
N GLY A 77 -18.02 14.36 2.99
CA GLY A 77 -18.88 14.60 1.80
C GLY A 77 -18.19 15.32 0.64
N SER A 78 -16.92 15.72 0.77
CA SER A 78 -16.14 16.16 -0.38
C SER A 78 -15.81 14.97 -1.29
N SER A 79 -16.16 15.06 -2.57
CA SER A 79 -15.83 14.08 -3.61
C SER A 79 -14.35 14.15 -4.04
N ALA A 80 -13.45 14.38 -3.09
CA ALA A 80 -12.02 14.39 -3.33
C ALA A 80 -11.60 12.96 -3.67
N ARG A 81 -11.07 12.76 -4.88
CA ARG A 81 -10.43 11.49 -5.25
C ARG A 81 -9.13 11.39 -4.48
N ILE A 82 -9.05 10.41 -3.60
CA ILE A 82 -7.84 10.08 -2.87
C ILE A 82 -6.93 9.35 -3.85
N ASN A 83 -5.72 9.86 -4.09
CA ASN A 83 -4.76 9.15 -4.93
C ASN A 83 -3.77 8.41 -4.04
N HIS A 84 -3.51 7.17 -4.43
CA HIS A 84 -2.51 6.31 -3.84
C HIS A 84 -1.42 6.09 -4.88
N VAL A 85 -0.24 6.68 -4.66
CA VAL A 85 0.89 6.57 -5.59
C VAL A 85 1.95 5.70 -4.96
N SER A 86 2.38 4.66 -5.67
CA SER A 86 3.38 3.72 -5.16
C SER A 86 4.50 3.55 -6.16
N ASN A 87 5.71 3.84 -5.72
CA ASN A 87 6.93 3.73 -6.50
C ASN A 87 7.78 2.57 -5.97
N LEU A 88 8.22 1.71 -6.88
CA LEU A 88 9.26 0.71 -6.60
C LEU A 88 10.61 1.44 -6.53
N LEU A 89 11.40 1.17 -5.50
CA LEU A 89 12.76 1.70 -5.41
C LEU A 89 13.62 1.14 -6.55
N GLU A 90 14.48 1.97 -7.14
CA GLU A 90 15.24 1.62 -8.34
C GLU A 90 16.11 0.37 -8.16
N GLU A 91 16.67 0.19 -6.95
CA GLU A 91 17.49 -0.96 -6.59
C GLU A 91 16.74 -2.31 -6.68
N PHE A 92 15.40 -2.30 -6.64
CA PHE A 92 14.57 -3.49 -6.72
C PHE A 92 13.88 -3.68 -8.08
N ILE A 93 14.17 -2.83 -9.07
CA ILE A 93 13.73 -3.05 -10.47
C ILE A 93 14.11 -4.45 -10.99
N PRO A 94 15.32 -4.99 -10.74
CA PRO A 94 15.66 -6.35 -11.18
C PRO A 94 14.76 -7.44 -10.58
N LEU A 95 14.24 -7.24 -9.37
CA LEU A 95 13.32 -8.19 -8.73
C LEU A 95 11.95 -8.18 -9.40
N ARG A 96 11.45 -7.00 -9.81
CA ARG A 96 10.21 -6.90 -10.60
C ARG A 96 10.33 -7.69 -11.89
N GLU A 97 11.44 -7.55 -12.61
CA GLU A 97 11.65 -8.28 -13.87
C GLU A 97 11.76 -9.79 -13.64
N LYS A 98 12.46 -10.20 -12.56
CA LYS A 98 12.63 -11.60 -12.20
C LYS A 98 11.31 -12.29 -11.79
N TYR A 99 10.46 -11.59 -11.05
CA TYR A 99 9.23 -12.16 -10.47
C TYR A 99 7.96 -11.75 -11.21
N GLY A 100 8.06 -10.91 -12.24
CA GLY A 100 6.93 -10.47 -13.05
C GLY A 100 5.90 -9.63 -12.28
N TRP A 101 6.33 -8.78 -11.34
CA TRP A 101 5.39 -7.91 -10.61
C TRP A 101 4.73 -6.91 -11.57
N ARG A 102 3.41 -6.73 -11.45
CA ARG A 102 2.57 -5.88 -12.31
C ARG A 102 2.30 -4.52 -11.71
#